data_AF-A0A381WSW8-F1
#
_entry.id   AF-A0A381WSW8-F1
#
_cell.length_a   1.000
_cell.length_b   1.000
_cell.length_c   1.000
_cell.angle_alpha   90.00
_cell.angle_beta   90.00
_cell.angle_gamma   90.00
#
_symmetry.space_group_name_H-M   'P 1'
#
loop_
_entity.id
_entity.type
_entity.pdbx_description
1 polymer ?
#
loop_
_entity_poly.entity_id
_entity_poly.type
_entity_poly.pdbx_seq_one_letter_code
_entity_poly.pdbx_strand_id
1 'polypeptide(L)' 'MDILKEDIKSLLPSGVFLIDLREDDRRRMLNCVIDAEKPVDLNLTTSISKDIHKSGILEK' A
#
# COMPACT_ATOMS: atom_id res chain seq x y z
N MET A 1 -0.28 -6.15 -12.44
CA MET A 1 0.02 -4.97 -11.59
C MET A 1 -1.12 -3.99 -11.49
N ASP A 2 -1.84 -3.66 -12.57
CA ASP A 2 -2.90 -2.65 -12.48
C ASP A 2 -4.06 -3.05 -11.56
N ILE A 3 -4.48 -4.32 -11.60
CA ILE A 3 -5.49 -4.86 -10.67
C ILE A 3 -5.03 -4.70 -9.21
N LEU A 4 -3.78 -5.07 -8.91
CA LEU A 4 -3.23 -4.95 -7.56
C LEU A 4 -3.13 -3.49 -7.11
N LYS A 5 -2.81 -2.55 -8.01
CA LYS A 5 -2.81 -1.12 -7.71
C LYS A 5 -4.20 -0.63 -7.32
N GLU A 6 -5.24 -1.03 -8.05
CA GLU A 6 -6.63 -0.66 -7.72
C GLU A 6 -7.10 -1.31 -6.41
N ASP A 7 -6.77 -2.58 -6.19
CA ASP A 7 -7.07 -3.28 -4.94
C ASP A 7 -6.40 -2.57 -3.75
N ILE A 8 -5.12 -2.19 -3.85
CA ILE A 8 -4.41 -1.43 -2.81
C ILE A 8 -5.03 -0.05 -2.59
N LYS A 9 -5.35 0.69 -3.66
CA LYS A 9 -6.02 2.00 -3.55
C LYS A 9 -7.31 1.92 -2.76
N SER A 10 -8.10 0.85 -2.95
CA SER A 10 -9.37 0.65 -2.24
C SER A 10 -9.20 0.46 -0.72
N LEU A 11 -8.01 0.07 -0.27
CA LEU A 11 -7.67 -0.14 1.13
C LEU A 11 -7.02 1.09 1.79
N LEU A 12 -6.65 2.10 1.01
CA LEU A 12 -6.03 3.30 1.57
C LEU A 12 -7.08 4.14 2.31
N PRO A 13 -6.72 4.69 3.48
CA PRO A 13 -7.61 5.59 4.20
C PRO A 13 -7.84 6.88 3.41
N SER A 14 -8.95 7.55 3.67
CA SER A 14 -9.28 8.82 3.03
C SER A 14 -8.16 9.86 3.21
N GLY A 15 -7.85 10.58 2.12
CA GLY A 15 -6.75 11.56 2.08
C GLY A 15 -5.36 10.95 1.94
N VAL A 16 -5.24 9.64 1.67
CA VAL A 16 -3.99 8.96 1.32
C VAL A 16 -4.08 8.41 -0.10
N PHE A 17 -3.04 8.66 -0.89
CA PHE A 17 -3.00 8.38 -2.32
C PHE A 17 -1.86 7.43 -2.65
N LEU A 18 -2.14 6.38 -3.43
CA LEU A 18 -1.10 5.53 -3.99
C LEU A 18 -0.44 6.24 -5.16
N ILE A 19 0.84 6.59 -5.02
CA ILE A 19 1.63 7.22 -6.08
C ILE A 19 2.24 6.15 -6.98
N ASP A 20 2.80 5.10 -6.38
CA ASP A 20 3.46 4.03 -7.12
C ASP A 20 3.46 2.72 -6.35
N LEU A 21 3.61 1.62 -7.09
CA LEU A 21 3.75 0.29 -6.56
C LEU A 21 4.95 -0.37 -7.23
N ARG A 22 5.97 -0.71 -6.43
CA ARG A 22 7.25 -1.24 -6.92
C ARG A 22 7.53 -2.61 -6.33
N GLU A 23 7.72 -3.59 -7.19
CA GLU A 23 8.21 -4.91 -6.78
C GLU A 23 9.74 -4.87 -6.62
N ASP A 24 10.23 -5.44 -5.53
CA ASP A 24 11.63 -5.78 -5.32
C ASP A 24 11.74 -7.31 -5.30
N ASP A 25 11.91 -7.89 -6.49
CA ASP A 25 11.98 -9.34 -6.70
C ASP A 25 13.11 -10.00 -5.91
N ARG A 26 14.22 -9.28 -5.70
CA ARG A 26 15.38 -9.81 -4.98
C ARG A 26 15.06 -10.03 -3.51
N ARG A 27 14.21 -9.18 -2.94
CA ARG A 27 13.83 -9.23 -1.53
C ARG A 27 12.44 -9.82 -1.31
N ARG A 28 11.70 -10.14 -2.39
CA ARG A 28 10.29 -10.54 -2.35
C ARG A 28 9.45 -9.52 -1.57
N MET A 29 9.67 -8.25 -1.86
CA MET A 29 8.95 -7.14 -1.22
C MET A 29 8.14 -6.36 -2.24
N LEU A 30 7.02 -5.81 -1.77
CA LEU A 30 6.21 -4.87 -2.51
C LEU A 30 6.28 -3.52 -1.79
N ASN A 31 6.82 -2.51 -2.46
CA ASN A 31 6.92 -1.16 -1.92
C ASN A 31 5.74 -0.32 -2.43
N CYS A 32 4.84 0.04 -1.51
CA CYS A 32 3.83 1.06 -1.75
C CYS A 32 4.43 2.45 -1.50
N VAL A 33 4.47 3.28 -2.53
CA VAL A 33 4.81 4.70 -2.42
C VAL A 33 3.50 5.47 -2.29
N ILE A 34 3.32 6.15 -1.16
CA ILE A 34 2.12 6.90 -0.85
C ILE A 34 2.43 8.38 -0.65
N ASP A 35 1.43 9.21 -0.89
CA ASP A 35 1.36 10.60 -0.46
C ASP A 35 0.06 10.84 0.30
N ALA A 36 -0.03 11.91 1.07
CA ALA A 36 -1.20 12.18 1.89
C ALA A 36 -1.42 13.68 2.12
N GLU A 37 -2.68 14.08 2.34
CA GLU A 37 -3.04 15.47 2.67
C GLU A 37 -2.45 15.93 4.01
N LYS A 38 -2.16 14.97 4.91
CA LYS A 38 -1.54 15.19 6.22
C LYS A 38 -0.17 14.52 6.26
N PRO A 39 0.75 14.98 7.13
CA PRO A 39 2.05 14.34 7.29
C PRO A 39 1.94 12.83 7.51
N VAL A 40 2.68 12.06 6.72
CA VAL A 40 2.75 10.61 6.83
C VAL A 40 3.65 10.26 8.02
N ASP A 41 3.07 9.62 9.03
CA ASP A 41 3.80 9.11 10.19
C ASP A 41 3.94 7.57 10.16
N LEU A 42 4.76 7.04 11.07
CA LEU A 42 5.03 5.60 11.14
C LEU A 42 3.78 4.79 11.55
N ASN A 43 2.82 5.39 12.25
CA ASN A 43 1.59 4.70 12.66
C ASN A 43 0.67 4.50 11.46
N LEU A 44 0.56 5.50 10.58
CA LEU A 44 -0.17 5.44 9.33
C LEU A 44 0.42 4.38 8.41
N THR A 45 1.73 4.40 8.19
CA THR A 45 2.40 3.40 7.33
C THR A 45 2.23 1.98 7.88
N THR A 46 2.32 1.82 9.20
CA THR A 46 2.13 0.52 9.86
C THR A 46 0.69 0.02 9.72
N SER A 47 -0.29 0.90 9.87
CA SER A 47 -1.71 0.56 9.74
C SER A 47 -2.04 0.13 8.31
N ILE A 48 -1.61 0.92 7.32
CA ILE A 48 -1.79 0.60 5.89
C ILE A 48 -1.15 -0.76 5.55
N SER A 49 0.08 -1.00 5.99
CA SER A 49 0.77 -2.28 5.75
C SER A 49 0.00 -3.46 6.37
N LYS A 50 -0.54 -3.30 7.58
CA LYS A 50 -1.37 -4.34 8.22
C LYS A 50 -2.67 -4.58 7.48
N ASP A 51 -3.34 -3.53 7.00
CA ASP A 51 -4.62 -3.65 6.32
C ASP A 51 -4.47 -4.31 4.94
N ILE A 52 -3.41 -3.97 4.20
CA ILE A 52 -3.02 -4.65 2.96
C ILE A 52 -2.71 -6.14 3.22
N HIS A 53 -2.00 -6.46 4.30
CA HIS A 53 -1.72 -7.87 4.62
C HIS A 53 -2.99 -8.64 5.00
N LYS A 54 -3.84 -8.07 5.86
CA LYS A 54 -5.09 -8.69 6.32
C LYS A 54 -6.12 -8.92 5.21
N SER A 55 -6.07 -8.12 4.15
CA SER A 55 -7.00 -8.28 3.02
C SER A 55 -6.69 -9.51 2.16
N GLY A 56 -5.50 -10.10 2.29
CA GLY A 56 -5.08 -11.28 1.53
C GLY A 56 -4.83 -10.99 0.04
N ILE A 57 -4.85 -9.73 -0.41
CA ILE A 57 -4.70 -9.39 -1.83
C ILE A 57 -3.32 -9.77 -2.41
N LEU A 58 -2.32 -9.94 -1.55
CA LEU A 58 -0.97 -10.36 -1.91
C LEU A 58 -0.81 -11.89 -2.00
N GLU A 59 -1.83 -12.65 -1.58
CA GLU A 59 -1.83 -14.12 -1.55
C GLU A 59 -2.60 -14.74 -2.72
N LYS A 60 -3.27 -13.91 -3.53
CA LYS A 60 -3.92 -14.29 -4.78
C LYS A 60 -2.90 -14.50 -5.89
#